data_AF-A0AAV2ZP14-F1
#
_entry.id   AF-A0AAV2ZP14-F1
#
_cell.length_a   1.000
_cell.length_b   1.000
_cell.length_c   1.000
_cell.angle_alpha   90.00
_cell.angle_beta   90.00
_cell.angle_gamma   90.00
#
_symmetry.space_group_name_H-M   'P 1'
#
loop_
_entity.id
_entity.type
_entity.pdbx_description
1 polymer ?
#
loop_
_entity_poly.entity_id
_entity_poly.type
_entity_poly.pdbx_seq_one_letter_code
_entity_poly.pdbx_strand_id
1 'polypeptide(L)' 'MAALLSVMLQPYMPTISAVIREQLRMPEKANILTKEFRSILQSGHTIGNVSPLFQKLENDQIESLRKRFGGGQVSFVSS' A
#
# COMPACT_ATOMS: atom_id res chain seq x y z
N MET A 1 7.44 -4.55 14.46
CA MET A 1 8.15 -4.40 13.17
C MET A 1 7.31 -3.72 12.09
N ALA A 2 6.07 -4.15 11.83
CA ALA A 2 5.22 -3.57 10.77
C ALA A 2 5.04 -2.04 10.85
N ALA A 3 5.04 -1.47 12.06
CA ALA A 3 4.96 -0.03 12.27
C ALA A 3 6.10 0.77 11.60
N LEU A 4 7.35 0.33 11.73
CA LEU A 4 8.49 1.02 11.12
C LEU A 4 8.46 0.91 9.60
N LEU A 5 8.08 -0.27 9.08
CA LEU A 5 7.91 -0.48 7.64
C LEU A 5 6.88 0.48 7.04
N SER A 6 5.77 0.76 7.74
CA SER A 6 4.77 1.71 7.26
C SER A 6 5.35 3.12 7.07
N VAL A 7 6.20 3.58 7.98
CA VAL A 7 6.86 4.90 7.90
C VAL A 7 7.89 4.91 6.76
N MET A 8 8.69 3.85 6.61
CA MET A 8 9.65 3.73 5.51
C MET A 8 9.00 3.61 4.14
N LEU A 9 7.79 3.05 4.06
CA LEU A 9 7.04 2.86 2.82
C LEU A 9 6.30 4.12 2.38
N GLN A 10 6.09 5.10 3.27
CA GLN A 10 5.37 6.34 2.97
C GLN A 10 5.82 7.06 1.67
N PRO A 11 7.12 7.25 1.36
CA PRO A 11 7.55 7.92 0.14
C PRO A 11 7.31 7.11 -1.16
N TYR A 12 7.10 5.80 -1.07
CA TYR A 12 6.89 4.92 -2.23
C TYR A 12 5.42 4.52 -2.42
N MET A 13 4.71 4.23 -1.32
CA MET A 13 3.32 3.81 -1.31
C MET A 13 2.57 4.47 -0.15
N PRO A 14 2.19 5.76 -0.27
CA PRO A 14 1.55 6.51 0.81
C PRO A 14 0.21 5.89 1.23
N THR A 15 -0.55 5.35 0.28
CA THR A 15 -1.82 4.67 0.55
C THR A 15 -1.62 3.41 1.40
N ILE A 16 -0.67 2.55 1.02
CA ILE A 16 -0.39 1.31 1.76
C ILE A 16 0.18 1.63 3.14
N SER A 17 1.06 2.64 3.23
CA SER A 17 1.55 3.17 4.51
C SER A 17 0.40 3.61 5.43
N ALA A 18 -0.61 4.32 4.91
CA ALA A 18 -1.79 4.71 5.68
C ALA A 18 -2.61 3.51 6.15
N VAL A 19 -2.88 2.54 5.26
CA VAL A 19 -3.63 1.31 5.61
C VAL A 19 -2.90 0.52 6.70
N ILE A 20 -1.58 0.34 6.61
CA ILE A 20 -0.81 -0.36 7.65
C ILE A 20 -0.95 0.38 9.00
N ARG A 21 -0.83 1.71 9.00
CA ARG A 21 -0.96 2.52 10.22
C ARG A 21 -2.35 2.42 10.83
N GLU A 22 -3.39 2.39 10.01
CA GLU A 22 -4.78 2.21 10.44
C GLU A 22 -5.01 0.81 11.04
N GLN A 23 -4.59 -0.24 10.32
CA GLN A 23 -4.69 -1.62 10.80
C GLN A 23 -3.94 -1.79 12.11
N LEU A 24 -2.76 -1.18 12.26
CA LEU A 24 -1.97 -1.21 13.48
C LEU A 24 -2.44 -0.21 14.55
N ARG A 25 -3.45 0.63 14.29
CA ARG A 25 -3.89 1.73 15.17
C ARG A 25 -2.72 2.57 15.70
N MET A 26 -1.84 2.97 14.79
CA MET A 26 -0.66 3.74 15.15
C MET A 26 -1.00 5.20 15.47
N PRO A 27 -0.42 5.77 16.54
CA PRO A 27 -0.55 7.19 16.81
C PRO A 27 0.21 8.01 15.77
N GLU A 28 -0.36 9.14 15.33
CA GLU A 28 0.27 10.09 14.39
C GLU A 28 1.67 10.54 14.84
N LYS A 29 1.88 10.68 16.16
CA LYS A 29 3.16 11.05 16.76
C LYS A 29 4.28 10.04 16.49
N ALA A 30 3.93 8.80 16.18
CA ALA A 30 4.88 7.74 15.84
C ALA A 30 5.21 7.69 14.34
N ASN A 31 4.63 8.57 13.52
CA ASN A 31 4.88 8.66 12.08
C ASN A 31 6.16 9.43 11.75
N ILE A 32 7.24 9.14 12.45
CA ILE A 32 8.55 9.80 12.27
C ILE A 32 9.60 8.72 12.07
N LEU A 33 10.38 8.84 11.00
CA LEU A 33 11.47 7.93 10.74
C LEU A 33 12.68 8.32 11.60
N THR A 34 13.00 7.51 12.59
CA THR A 34 14.21 7.65 13.40
C THR A 34 15.34 6.77 12.87
N LYS A 35 16.60 7.15 13.08
CA LYS A 35 17.77 6.35 12.68
C LYS A 35 17.90 5.03 13.47
N GLU A 36 17.22 4.93 14.61
CA GLU A 36 17.24 3.74 15.45
C GLU A 36 16.04 2.84 15.16
N PHE A 37 16.28 1.52 15.15
CA PHE A 37 15.24 0.51 15.11
C PHE A 37 14.62 0.36 16.51
N ARG A 38 13.47 0.99 16.74
CA ARG A 38 12.75 0.93 18.02
C ARG A 38 11.41 0.23 17.88
N SER A 39 10.97 -0.45 18.95
CA SER A 39 9.61 -0.98 18.99
C SER A 39 8.62 0.17 19.16
N ILE A 40 8.02 0.59 18.05
CA ILE A 40 7.03 1.66 18.03
C ILE A 40 5.75 1.26 18.77
N LEU A 41 5.42 -0.03 18.76
CA LEU A 41 4.26 -0.58 19.46
C LEU A 41 4.72 -1.17 20.80
N GLN A 42 4.08 -0.77 21.88
CA GLN A 42 4.32 -1.32 23.22
C GLN A 42 3.61 -2.67 23.38
N SER A 43 4.08 -3.48 24.34
CA SER A 43 3.40 -4.72 24.72
C SER A 43 2.00 -4.40 25.26
N GLY A 44 0.99 -5.16 24.84
CA GLY A 44 -0.42 -4.89 25.16
C GLY A 44 -1.12 -3.91 24.20
N HIS A 45 -0.44 -3.43 23.16
CA HIS A 45 -1.06 -2.57 22.14
C HIS A 45 -2.15 -3.32 21.36
N THR A 46 -3.34 -2.72 21.27
CA THR A 46 -4.47 -3.31 20.56
C THR A 46 -4.42 -2.93 19.09
N ILE A 47 -4.18 -3.94 18.24
CA ILE A 47 -4.24 -3.82 16.79
C ILE A 47 -5.71 -3.73 16.36
N GLY A 48 -5.99 -3.01 15.27
CA GLY A 48 -7.30 -2.91 14.64
C GLY A 48 -7.64 -4.15 13.81
N ASN A 49 -8.53 -3.99 12.82
CA ASN A 49 -8.86 -5.05 11.89
C ASN A 49 -7.78 -5.13 10.80
N VAL A 50 -7.12 -6.28 10.66
CA VAL A 50 -6.09 -6.49 9.64
C VAL A 50 -6.73 -7.03 8.35
N SER A 51 -6.38 -6.44 7.22
CA SER A 51 -6.82 -6.88 5.89
C SER A 51 -5.62 -7.06 4.96
N PRO A 52 -5.73 -7.87 3.89
CA PRO A 52 -4.63 -8.05 2.93
C PRO A 52 -4.21 -6.71 2.30
N LEU A 53 -2.91 -6.40 2.35
CA LEU A 53 -2.37 -5.14 1.82
C LEU A 53 -2.17 -5.15 0.30
N PHE A 54 -1.91 -6.33 -0.25
CA PHE A 54 -1.63 -6.52 -1.66
C PHE A 54 -2.53 -7.60 -2.22
N GLN A 55 -3.11 -7.31 -3.38
CA GLN A 55 -3.82 -8.29 -4.17
C GLN A 55 -2.91 -8.76 -5.29
N LYS A 56 -2.89 -10.07 -5.53
CA LYS A 56 -2.19 -10.64 -6.67
C LYS A 56 -2.84 -10.15 -7.95
N LEU A 57 -2.02 -9.66 -8.88
CA LEU A 57 -2.48 -9.31 -10.22
C LEU A 57 -2.51 -10.59 -11.06
N GLU A 58 -3.68 -10.93 -11.57
CA GLU A 58 -3.87 -12.12 -12.40
C GLU A 58 -3.52 -11.84 -13.87
N ASN A 59 -3.06 -12.86 -14.59
CA ASN A 59 -2.61 -12.73 -15.99
C ASN A 59 -3.70 -12.13 -16.90
N ASP A 60 -4.95 -12.54 -16.71
CA ASP A 60 -6.08 -12.03 -17.49
C ASP A 60 -6.31 -10.53 -17.28
N GLN A 61 -6.09 -10.03 -16.06
CA GLN A 61 -6.17 -8.60 -15.76
C GLN A 61 -5.02 -7.84 -16.42
N ILE A 62 -3.81 -8.40 -16.41
CA ILE A 62 -2.65 -7.82 -17.08
C ILE A 62 -2.89 -7.73 -18.58
N GLU A 63 -3.37 -8.80 -19.20
CA GLU A 63 -3.62 -8.86 -20.63
C GLU A 63 -4.74 -7.90 -21.05
N SER A 64 -5.81 -7.82 -20.26
CA SER A 64 -6.90 -6.86 -20.47
C SER A 64 -6.41 -5.41 -20.42
N LEU A 65 -5.61 -5.05 -19.41
CA LEU A 65 -5.00 -3.72 -19.30
C LEU A 65 -4.03 -3.44 -20.45
N ARG A 66 -3.22 -4.41 -20.85
CA ARG A 66 -2.30 -4.30 -21.99
C ARG A 66 -3.05 -4.07 -23.30
N LYS A 67 -4.13 -4.81 -23.58
CA LYS A 67 -4.97 -4.61 -24.76
C LYS A 67 -5.65 -3.24 -24.73
N ARG A 68 -6.09 -2.80 -23.55
CA ARG A 68 -6.76 -1.50 -23.36
C ARG A 68 -5.85 -0.30 -23.57
N PHE A 69 -4.65 -0.33 -23.00
CA PHE A 69 -3.73 0.81 -22.98
C PHE A 69 -2.56 0.68 -23.96
N GLY A 70 -2.43 -0.45 -24.68
CA GLY A 70 -1.34 -0.73 -25.62
C GLY A 70 -1.45 -0.08 -27.00
N GLY A 71 -2.36 0.89 -27.19
CA GLY A 71 -2.50 1.65 -28.44
C GLY A 71 -3.31 0.97 -29.56
N GLY A 72 -3.74 -0.28 -29.40
CA GLY A 72 -4.59 -0.99 -30.37
C GLY A 72 -6.07 -0.58 -30.37
N GLN A 73 -6.48 0.29 -29.45
CA GLN A 73 -7.86 0.82 -29.34
C GLN A 73 -8.07 2.16 -30.07
N VAL A 74 -7.24 2.49 -31.06
CA VAL A 74 -7.60 3.55 -32.01
C VAL A 74 -8.51 2.93 -33.06
N SER A 75 -9.79 2.77 -32.70
CA SER A 75 -10.83 2.66 -33.71
C SER A 75 -10.83 3.97 -34.48
N PHE A 76 -10.27 3.94 -35.68
CA PHE A 76 -10.49 4.94 -36.72
C PHE A 76 -12.01 5.00 -36.94
N VAL A 77 -12.70 5.94 -36.28
CA VAL A 77 -14.06 6.30 -36.66
C VAL A 77 -13.91 7.12 -37.93
N SER A 78 -13.91 6.42 -39.07
CA SER A 78 -14.22 7.03 -40.36
C SER A 78 -15.67 6.72 -40.64
N SER A 79 -16.54 7.69 -40.43
CA SER A 79 -17.82 7.88 -41.13
C SER A 79 -18.27 9.31 -40.90
#